data_AF-A0A2A4F4J9-F1
#
_entry.id   AF-A0A2A4F4J9-F1
#
_cell.length_a   1.000
_cell.length_b   1.000
_cell.length_c   1.000
_cell.angle_alpha   90.00
_cell.angle_beta   90.00
_cell.angle_gamma   90.00
#
_symmetry.space_group_name_H-M   'P 1'
#
loop_
_entity.id
_entity.type
_entity.pdbx_description
1 polymer ?
#
loop_
_entity_poly.entity_id
_entity_poly.type
_entity_poly.pdbx_seq_one_letter_code
_entity_poly.pdbx_strand_id
1 'polypeptide(L)' 'MNRRIAGVLKIAVSVALVASLSACYSMSRSQAHAAIGAGAGGALGYVLTGGPVGTIVGAAAGGLIGAGH' A
#
# COMPACT_ATOMS: atom_id res chain seq x y z
N MET A 1 -4.98 18.13 -22.93
CA MET A 1 -4.26 17.11 -22.14
C MET A 1 -3.52 17.81 -21.00
N ASN A 2 -4.03 17.65 -19.78
CA ASN A 2 -3.87 18.64 -18.71
C ASN A 2 -2.47 18.58 -18.06
N ARG A 3 -1.51 19.38 -18.57
CA ARG A 3 -0.16 19.53 -17.97
C ARG A 3 -0.18 19.89 -16.49
N ARG A 4 -1.28 20.50 -16.01
CA ARG A 4 -1.54 20.76 -14.58
C ARG A 4 -1.52 19.48 -13.74
N ILE A 5 -2.12 18.39 -14.22
CA ILE A 5 -2.22 17.12 -13.49
C ILE A 5 -0.84 16.45 -13.36
N ALA A 6 -0.02 16.52 -14.41
CA ALA A 6 1.35 15.99 -14.38
C ALA A 6 2.26 16.76 -13.41
N GLY A 7 2.06 18.07 -13.23
CA GLY A 7 2.74 18.87 -12.22
C GLY A 7 2.29 18.50 -10.80
N VAL A 8 0.97 18.41 -10.60
CA VAL A 8 0.37 18.03 -9.31
C VAL A 8 0.79 16.61 -8.89
N LEU A 9 0.87 15.66 -9.83
CA LEU A 9 1.28 14.28 -9.54
C LEU A 9 2.74 14.18 -9.06
N LYS A 10 3.66 14.94 -9.67
CA LYS A 10 5.06 14.99 -9.23
C LYS A 10 5.18 15.57 -7.81
N ILE A 11 4.43 16.64 -7.54
CA ILE A 11 4.38 17.27 -6.23
C ILE A 11 3.79 16.30 -5.20
N ALA A 12 2.69 15.61 -5.53
CA ALA A 12 2.07 14.61 -4.67
C ALA A 12 3.01 13.44 -4.35
N VAL A 13 3.76 12.94 -5.34
CA VAL A 13 4.78 11.89 -5.13
C VAL A 13 5.91 12.39 -4.22
N SER A 14 6.43 13.60 -4.44
CA SER A 14 7.45 14.17 -3.55
C SER A 14 6.95 14.38 -2.12
N VAL A 15 5.70 14.82 -1.95
CA VAL A 15 5.06 14.99 -0.64
C VAL A 15 4.82 13.64 0.03
N ALA A 16 4.43 12.61 -0.72
CA ALA A 16 4.27 11.25 -0.19
C ALA A 16 5.62 10.62 0.22
N LEU A 17 6.71 10.89 -0.51
CA LEU A 17 8.06 10.46 -0.13
C LEU A 17 8.52 11.19 1.14
N VAL A 18 8.40 12.52 1.20
CA VAL A 18 8.75 13.30 2.41
C VAL A 18 7.88 12.92 3.61
N ALA A 19 6.59 12.68 3.39
CA ALA A 19 5.69 12.16 4.41
C ALA A 19 6.09 10.74 4.86
N SER A 20 6.59 9.88 3.96
CA SER A 20 7.15 8.58 4.32
C SER A 20 8.46 8.71 5.11
N LEU A 21 9.33 9.69 4.82
CA LEU A 21 10.55 9.94 5.59
C LEU A 21 10.28 10.59 6.96
N SER A 22 9.26 11.46 7.06
CA SER A 22 8.84 12.09 8.31
C SER A 22 8.03 11.11 9.17
N ALA A 23 7.20 10.29 8.54
CA ALA A 23 6.56 9.15 9.15
C ALA A 23 7.57 8.03 9.45
N CYS A 24 8.72 7.88 8.80
CA CYS A 24 9.75 6.91 9.22
C CYS A 24 10.27 7.15 10.65
N TYR A 25 10.07 8.34 11.22
CA TYR A 25 10.35 8.57 12.65
C TYR A 25 9.22 8.06 13.57
N SER A 26 8.04 7.73 13.04
CA SER A 26 6.85 7.29 13.80
C SER A 26 6.06 6.10 13.20
N MET A 27 6.50 5.53 12.07
CA MET A 27 5.83 4.53 11.24
C MET A 27 6.93 3.60 10.68
N SER A 28 7.03 2.41 11.27
CA SER A 28 8.10 1.45 10.99
C SER A 28 8.01 0.91 9.56
N ARG A 29 9.14 0.62 8.90
CA ARG A 29 9.18 0.01 7.54
C ARG A 29 8.28 -1.21 7.41
N SER A 30 8.14 -1.97 8.50
CA SER A 30 7.19 -3.08 8.65
C SER A 30 5.74 -2.69 8.30
N GLN A 31 5.25 -1.52 8.72
CA GLN A 31 3.87 -1.10 8.44
C GLN A 31 3.65 -0.74 6.97
N ALA A 32 4.67 -0.18 6.30
CA ALA A 32 4.59 0.13 4.88
C ALA A 32 4.58 -1.15 4.04
N HIS A 33 5.47 -2.10 4.34
CA HIS A 33 5.48 -3.40 3.68
C HIS A 33 4.20 -4.21 3.98
N ALA A 34 3.66 -4.12 5.20
CA ALA A 34 2.37 -4.71 5.58
C ALA A 34 1.20 -4.08 4.80
N ALA A 35 1.15 -2.77 4.66
CA ALA A 35 0.09 -2.09 3.91
C ALA A 35 0.12 -2.46 2.41
N ILE A 36 1.33 -2.53 1.82
CA ILE A 36 1.50 -2.96 0.42
C ILE A 36 1.12 -4.44 0.27
N GLY A 37 1.57 -5.30 1.17
CA GLY A 37 1.25 -6.72 1.15
C GLY A 37 -0.25 -6.98 1.37
N ALA A 38 -0.90 -6.23 2.26
CA ALA A 38 -2.33 -6.31 2.48
C ALA A 38 -3.14 -5.82 1.27
N GLY A 39 -2.73 -4.71 0.65
CA GLY A 39 -3.37 -4.18 -0.54
C GLY A 39 -3.25 -5.13 -1.74
N ALA A 40 -2.02 -5.59 -2.03
CA ALA A 40 -1.76 -6.52 -3.12
C ALA A 40 -2.43 -7.88 -2.87
N GLY A 41 -2.27 -8.45 -1.67
CA GLY A 41 -2.86 -9.72 -1.30
C GLY A 41 -4.38 -9.71 -1.33
N GLY A 42 -5.03 -8.64 -0.85
CA GLY A 42 -6.48 -8.52 -0.90
C GLY A 42 -7.04 -8.35 -2.31
N ALA A 43 -6.35 -7.60 -3.17
CA ALA A 43 -6.71 -7.46 -4.58
C ALA A 43 -6.60 -8.80 -5.31
N LEU A 44 -5.48 -9.51 -5.15
CA LEU A 44 -5.25 -10.83 -5.75
C LEU A 44 -6.25 -11.87 -5.22
N GLY A 45 -6.51 -11.86 -3.91
CA GLY A 45 -7.46 -12.77 -3.30
C GLY A 45 -8.91 -12.54 -3.75
N TYR A 46 -9.32 -11.29 -3.99
CA TYR A 46 -10.61 -11.00 -4.62
C TYR A 46 -10.69 -11.55 -6.03
N VAL A 47 -9.65 -11.33 -6.84
CA VAL A 47 -9.60 -11.78 -8.24
C VAL A 47 -9.67 -13.31 -8.33
N LEU A 48 -8.98 -14.01 -7.42
CA LEU A 48 -8.93 -15.48 -7.42
C LEU A 48 -10.20 -16.14 -6.89
N THR A 49 -10.89 -15.51 -5.93
CA THR A 49 -12.06 -16.12 -5.25
C THR A 49 -13.39 -15.49 -5.65
N GLY A 50 -13.39 -14.33 -6.30
CA GLY A 50 -14.58 -13.58 -6.68
C GLY A 50 -15.38 -13.02 -5.51
N GLY A 51 -14.84 -13.03 -4.29
CA GLY A 51 -15.60 -12.72 -3.09
C GLY A 51 -14.80 -12.07 -1.97
N PRO A 52 -15.50 -11.51 -0.97
CA PRO A 52 -14.87 -10.78 0.13
C PRO A 52 -13.96 -11.67 0.99
N VAL A 53 -14.24 -12.98 1.04
CA VAL A 53 -13.43 -13.95 1.78
C VAL A 53 -11.99 -13.99 1.26
N GLY A 54 -11.78 -14.04 -0.06
CA GLY A 54 -10.42 -14.02 -0.60
C GLY A 54 -9.73 -12.68 -0.42
N THR A 55 -10.45 -11.56 -0.44
CA THR A 55 -9.88 -10.25 -0.10
C THR A 55 -9.36 -10.22 1.32
N ILE A 56 -10.16 -10.65 2.30
CA ILE A 56 -9.78 -10.60 3.72
C ILE A 56 -8.61 -11.55 3.98
N VAL A 57 -8.66 -12.78 3.45
CA VAL A 57 -7.59 -13.78 3.63
C VAL A 57 -6.29 -13.30 2.97
N GLY A 58 -6.36 -12.80 1.73
CA GLY A 58 -5.21 -12.31 1.01
C GLY A 58 -4.61 -11.05 1.65
N ALA A 59 -5.45 -10.14 2.13
CA ALA A 59 -5.00 -8.93 2.81
C ALA A 59 -4.35 -9.25 4.16
N ALA A 60 -4.93 -10.16 4.93
CA ALA A 60 -4.37 -10.59 6.21
C ALA A 60 -3.03 -11.31 6.02
N ALA A 61 -2.94 -12.27 5.10
CA ALA A 61 -1.71 -13.00 4.82
C ALA A 61 -0.61 -12.07 4.28
N GLY A 62 -0.92 -11.26 3.25
CA GLY A 62 0.03 -10.31 2.68
C GLY A 62 0.45 -9.23 3.68
N GLY A 63 -0.45 -8.81 4.57
CA GLY A 63 -0.15 -7.89 5.66
C GLY A 63 0.80 -8.48 6.70
N LEU A 64 0.61 -9.73 7.10
CA LEU A 64 1.49 -10.45 8.03
C LEU A 64 2.90 -10.63 7.44
N ILE A 65 2.99 -11.05 6.18
CA ILE A 65 4.26 -11.26 5.47
C ILE A 65 4.99 -9.92 5.27
N GLY A 66 4.24 -8.88 4.90
CA GLY A 66 4.77 -7.53 4.77
C GLY A 66 5.20 -6.91 6.11
N ALA A 67 4.58 -7.30 7.23
CA ALA A 67 4.99 -6.83 8.55
C ALA A 67 6.36 -7.36 8.99
N GLY A 68 6.93 -8.35 8.28
CA GLY A 68 8.29 -8.85 8.53
C GLY A 68 8.40 -9.75 9.76
N HIS A 69 7.33 -10.50 10.07
CA HIS A 69 7.39 -11.67 10.97
C HIS A 69 7.62 -12.95 10.15
#